data_AF-A0A8S3ZU15-F1
#
_entry.id   AF-A0A8S3ZU15-F1
#
_cell.length_a   1.000
_cell.length_b   1.000
_cell.length_c   1.000
_cell.angle_alpha   90.00
_cell.angle_beta   90.00
_cell.angle_gamma   90.00
#
_symmetry.space_group_name_H-M   'P 1'
#
loop_
_entity.id
_entity.type
_entity.pdbx_description
1 polymer ?
#
loop_
_entity_poly.entity_id
_entity_poly.type
_entity_poly.pdbx_seq_one_letter_code
_entity_poly.pdbx_strand_id
1 'polypeptide(L)'
;MTSSMPGEDGIPRELKEKLATFDTHLSELEAGLAPLLSVNRLDLSEKLEPIDEAKTDLVAAYAINSLFWMYLNVSGVNPKEHAVKQELTRIQSYMTRVKELEDKKKAPKLNKEVSKRYVRAALWKAAQHTPEQGPSPRASISSAQTSDSQPSQTSDSQPSRREDKRKRKRDE
;
A
#
# COMPACT_ATOMS: atom_id res chain seq x y z
N MET A 1 -0.66 -21.47 45.89
CA MET A 1 0.78 -21.11 45.83
C MET A 1 1.47 -22.13 44.94
N THR A 2 1.56 -21.87 43.64
CA THR A 2 2.24 -22.76 42.69
C THR A 2 3.74 -22.44 42.74
N SER A 3 4.46 -23.22 43.54
CA SER A 3 5.92 -23.16 43.63
C SER A 3 6.51 -23.65 42.30
N SER A 4 6.91 -22.72 41.44
CA SER A 4 7.72 -23.03 40.26
C SER A 4 9.12 -23.40 40.75
N MET A 5 9.43 -24.70 40.74
CA MET A 5 10.77 -25.19 41.06
C MET A 5 11.78 -24.58 40.07
N PRO A 6 12.91 -24.03 40.53
CA PRO A 6 13.96 -23.58 39.64
C PRO A 6 14.50 -24.79 38.90
N GLY A 7 14.41 -24.80 37.57
CA GLY A 7 15.10 -25.78 36.74
C GLY A 7 16.62 -25.73 37.00
N GLU A 8 17.33 -26.83 36.75
CA GLU A 8 18.75 -27.08 37.11
C GLU A 8 19.77 -25.97 36.73
N ASP A 9 19.38 -24.99 35.90
CA ASP A 9 20.23 -23.88 35.44
C ASP A 9 19.84 -22.52 36.02
N GLY A 10 18.88 -22.46 36.95
CA GLY A 10 18.36 -21.20 37.52
C GLY A 10 17.51 -20.35 36.57
N ILE A 11 17.29 -20.81 35.33
CA ILE A 11 16.46 -20.12 34.33
C ILE A 11 15.01 -20.61 34.43
N PRO A 12 14.03 -19.71 34.65
CA PRO A 12 12.59 -20.03 34.60
C PRO A 12 12.18 -20.74 33.31
N ARG A 13 11.29 -21.73 33.43
CA ARG A 13 10.85 -22.54 32.29
C ARG A 13 10.25 -21.70 31.16
N GLU A 14 9.47 -20.66 31.51
CA GLU A 14 8.84 -19.76 30.56
C GLU A 14 9.87 -18.99 29.71
N LEU A 15 11.06 -18.73 30.26
CA LEU A 15 12.15 -18.10 29.54
C LEU A 15 12.88 -19.10 28.64
N LYS A 16 13.04 -20.35 29.08
CA LYS A 16 13.65 -21.42 28.25
C LYS A 16 12.86 -21.65 26.96
N GLU A 17 11.53 -21.72 27.04
CA GLU A 17 10.66 -21.90 25.87
C GLU A 17 10.76 -20.70 24.90
N LYS A 18 10.78 -19.47 25.42
CA LYS A 18 10.96 -18.26 24.60
C LYS A 18 12.33 -18.20 23.92
N LEU A 19 13.40 -18.58 24.62
CA LEU A 19 14.75 -18.63 24.06
C LEU A 19 14.88 -19.69 22.97
N ALA A 20 14.32 -20.88 23.16
CA ALA A 20 14.29 -21.92 22.12
C ALA A 20 13.54 -21.46 20.85
N THR A 21 12.42 -20.75 21.04
CA THR A 21 11.66 -20.16 19.93
C THR A 21 12.47 -19.08 19.21
N PHE A 22 13.15 -18.21 19.97
CA PHE A 22 14.01 -17.17 19.41
C PHE A 22 15.17 -17.73 18.60
N ASP A 23 15.85 -18.77 19.10
CA ASP A 23 16.93 -19.48 18.42
C ASP A 23 16.47 -20.13 17.10
N THR A 24 15.27 -20.73 17.11
CA THR A 24 14.65 -21.28 15.90
C THR A 24 14.41 -20.20 14.85
N HIS A 25 13.82 -19.07 15.23
CA HIS A 25 13.59 -17.95 14.30
C HIS A 25 14.91 -17.34 13.79
N LEU A 26 15.96 -17.33 14.60
CA LEU A 26 17.27 -16.83 14.20
C LEU A 26 17.93 -17.76 13.17
N SER A 27 17.82 -19.06 13.36
CA SER A 27 18.26 -20.09 12.40
C SER A 27 17.51 -19.99 11.06
N GLU A 28 16.17 -19.79 11.11
CA GLU A 28 15.36 -19.58 9.90
C GLU A 28 15.77 -18.30 9.15
N LEU A 29 16.06 -17.22 9.89
CA LEU A 29 16.51 -15.96 9.33
C LEU A 29 17.88 -16.09 8.65
N GLU A 30 18.84 -16.76 9.29
CA GLU A 30 20.15 -17.03 8.71
C GLU A 30 20.06 -17.84 7.43
N ALA A 31 19.23 -18.90 7.42
CA ALA A 31 18.97 -19.71 6.23
C ALA A 31 18.33 -18.86 5.11
N GLY A 32 17.39 -17.98 5.43
CA GLY A 32 16.76 -17.07 4.48
C GLY A 32 17.70 -16.01 3.90
N LEU A 33 18.70 -15.57 4.67
CA LEU A 33 19.69 -14.56 4.24
C LEU A 33 20.89 -15.16 3.50
N ALA A 34 21.19 -16.46 3.66
CA ALA A 34 22.33 -17.11 3.04
C ALA A 34 22.43 -16.91 1.50
N PRO A 35 21.34 -16.98 0.71
CA PRO A 35 21.39 -16.70 -0.73
C PRO A 35 21.79 -15.26 -1.05
N LEU A 36 21.33 -14.30 -0.23
CA LEU A 36 21.67 -12.88 -0.42
C LEU A 36 23.14 -12.61 -0.11
N LEU A 37 23.68 -13.27 0.92
CA LEU A 37 25.06 -13.09 1.38
C LEU A 37 26.10 -13.83 0.52
N SER A 38 25.69 -14.86 -0.22
CA SER A 38 26.57 -15.67 -1.08
C SER A 38 26.78 -15.07 -2.47
N VAL A 39 25.92 -14.15 -2.91
CA VAL A 39 26.00 -13.52 -4.24
C VAL A 39 26.79 -12.21 -4.15
N ASN A 40 27.72 -12.00 -5.10
CA ASN A 40 28.44 -10.73 -5.20
C ASN A 40 27.48 -9.61 -5.62
N ARG A 41 27.56 -8.46 -4.95
CA ARG A 41 26.67 -7.34 -5.21
C ARG A 41 26.81 -6.73 -6.60
N LEU A 42 28.04 -6.70 -7.14
CA LEU A 42 28.33 -6.17 -8.48
C LEU A 42 27.65 -7.04 -9.55
N ASP A 43 27.79 -8.36 -9.43
CA ASP A 43 27.17 -9.33 -10.34
C ASP A 43 25.63 -9.26 -10.33
N LEU A 44 25.06 -8.84 -9.21
CA LEU A 44 23.62 -8.65 -9.06
C LEU A 44 23.18 -7.35 -9.73
N SER A 45 23.91 -6.24 -9.53
CA SER A 45 23.59 -4.94 -10.13
C SER A 45 23.55 -4.94 -11.66
N GLU A 46 24.39 -5.75 -12.31
CA GLU A 46 24.39 -5.88 -13.78
C GLU A 46 23.14 -6.58 -14.34
N LYS A 47 22.44 -7.38 -13.51
CA LYS A 47 21.32 -8.23 -13.94
C LYS A 47 19.94 -7.65 -13.62
N LEU A 48 19.85 -6.62 -12.78
CA LEU A 48 18.58 -6.04 -12.33
C LEU A 48 18.24 -4.74 -13.08
N GLU A 49 16.93 -4.47 -13.25
CA GLU A 49 16.46 -3.12 -13.61
C GLU A 49 16.79 -2.18 -12.42
N PRO A 50 17.15 -0.90 -12.67
CA PRO A 50 17.50 0.03 -11.59
C PRO A 50 16.44 0.16 -10.48
N ILE A 51 15.16 -0.06 -10.81
CA ILE A 51 14.07 -0.04 -9.82
C ILE A 51 14.10 -1.25 -8.89
N ASP A 52 14.48 -2.42 -9.40
CA ASP A 52 14.55 -3.65 -8.62
C ASP A 52 15.83 -3.69 -7.79
N GLU A 53 16.93 -3.13 -8.30
CA GLU A 53 18.13 -2.89 -7.51
C GLU A 53 17.84 -2.00 -6.29
N ALA A 54 17.15 -0.87 -6.50
CA ALA A 54 16.77 0.03 -5.41
C ALA A 54 15.88 -0.65 -4.36
N LYS A 55 14.97 -1.56 -4.77
CA LYS A 55 14.17 -2.34 -3.81
C LYS A 55 15.04 -3.28 -3.00
N THR A 56 15.94 -4.01 -3.65
CA THR A 56 16.86 -4.94 -2.96
C THR A 56 17.70 -4.19 -1.93
N ASP A 57 18.22 -3.00 -2.26
CA ASP A 57 18.95 -2.16 -1.32
C ASP A 57 18.11 -1.68 -0.14
N LEU A 58 16.90 -1.20 -0.41
CA LEU A 58 16.02 -0.72 0.64
C LEU A 58 15.61 -1.84 1.59
N VAL A 59 15.34 -3.04 1.07
CA VAL A 59 15.03 -4.22 1.89
C VAL A 59 16.26 -4.64 2.71
N ALA A 60 17.46 -4.67 2.12
CA ALA A 60 18.69 -4.98 2.84
C ALA A 60 18.95 -3.97 3.97
N ALA A 61 18.83 -2.66 3.69
CA ALA A 61 18.97 -1.61 4.69
C ALA A 61 17.92 -1.74 5.80
N TYR A 62 16.67 -2.04 5.46
CA TYR A 62 15.61 -2.28 6.42
C TYR A 62 15.91 -3.49 7.32
N ALA A 63 16.39 -4.60 6.74
CA ALA A 63 16.75 -5.81 7.46
C ALA A 63 17.88 -5.55 8.47
N ILE A 64 18.96 -4.88 8.05
CA ILE A 64 20.10 -4.52 8.92
C ILE A 64 19.64 -3.64 10.10
N ASN A 65 18.82 -2.62 9.83
CA ASN A 65 18.31 -1.74 10.89
C ASN A 65 17.34 -2.46 11.82
N SER A 66 16.57 -3.42 11.32
CA SER A 66 15.65 -4.24 12.13
C SER A 66 16.42 -5.22 13.02
N LEU A 67 17.49 -5.84 12.49
CA LEU A 67 18.41 -6.67 13.28
C LEU A 67 19.12 -5.84 14.36
N PHE A 68 19.52 -4.62 14.03
CA PHE A 68 20.12 -3.71 14.99
C PHE A 68 19.12 -3.28 16.07
N TRP A 69 17.85 -3.05 15.72
CA TRP A 69 16.78 -2.82 16.68
C TRP A 69 16.61 -4.01 17.64
N MET A 70 16.63 -5.25 17.12
CA MET A 70 16.60 -6.46 17.94
C MET A 70 17.80 -6.54 18.89
N TYR A 71 19.01 -6.27 18.39
CA TYR A 71 20.23 -6.22 19.20
C TYR A 71 20.13 -5.22 20.37
N LEU A 72 19.59 -4.03 20.14
CA LEU A 72 19.38 -3.05 21.21
C LEU A 72 18.42 -3.58 22.29
N ASN A 73 17.33 -4.25 21.91
CA ASN A 73 16.40 -4.85 22.88
C ASN A 73 17.08 -5.90 23.76
N VAL A 74 17.90 -6.78 23.16
CA VAL A 74 18.64 -7.82 23.91
C VAL A 74 19.72 -7.21 24.80
N SER A 75 20.31 -6.08 24.38
CA SER A 75 21.28 -5.31 25.17
C SER A 75 20.64 -4.49 26.30
N GLY A 76 19.30 -4.51 26.43
CA GLY A 76 18.57 -3.73 27.42
C GLY A 76 18.46 -2.23 27.11
N VAL A 77 18.82 -1.81 25.90
CA VAL A 77 18.73 -0.42 25.44
C VAL A 77 17.39 -0.19 24.76
N ASN A 78 16.63 0.82 25.16
CA ASN A 78 15.36 1.16 24.53
C ASN A 78 15.58 1.67 23.09
N PRO A 79 15.18 0.92 22.04
CA PRO A 79 15.47 1.33 20.66
C PRO A 79 14.64 2.54 20.22
N LYS A 80 13.54 2.86 20.93
CA LYS A 80 12.67 4.01 20.61
C LYS A 80 13.35 5.35 20.88
N GLU A 81 14.30 5.37 21.81
CA GLU A 81 15.12 6.53 22.17
C GLU A 81 16.43 6.58 21.36
N HIS A 82 16.73 5.50 20.61
CA HIS A 82 17.92 5.38 19.80
C HIS A 82 17.69 5.95 18.37
N ALA A 83 18.76 6.41 17.73
CA ALA A 83 18.73 6.98 16.37
C ALA A 83 18.22 6.00 15.29
N VAL A 84 18.25 4.69 15.57
CA VAL A 84 17.75 3.63 14.68
C VAL A 84 16.29 3.84 14.28
N LYS A 85 15.47 4.46 15.13
CA LYS A 85 14.08 4.80 14.80
C LYS A 85 13.99 5.79 13.64
N GLN A 86 14.90 6.76 13.60
CA GLN A 86 14.98 7.75 12.53
C GLN A 86 15.42 7.07 11.23
N GLU A 87 16.38 6.15 11.31
CA GLU A 87 16.84 5.36 10.17
C GLU A 87 15.73 4.50 9.56
N LEU A 88 14.93 3.81 10.38
CA LEU A 88 13.77 3.06 9.90
C LEU A 88 12.73 3.96 9.23
N THR A 89 12.46 5.13 9.81
CA THR A 89 11.54 6.12 9.22
C THR A 89 12.05 6.62 7.87
N ARG A 90 13.36 6.89 7.78
CA ARG A 90 14.04 7.29 6.55
C ARG A 90 13.91 6.23 5.47
N ILE A 91 14.19 4.97 5.79
CA ILE A 91 14.07 3.85 4.85
C ILE A 91 12.62 3.68 4.36
N GLN A 92 11.63 3.75 5.25
CA GLN A 92 10.21 3.68 4.88
C GLN A 92 9.78 4.81 3.93
N SER A 93 10.33 6.02 4.11
CA SER A 93 10.09 7.13 3.20
C SER A 93 10.60 6.84 1.79
N TYR A 94 11.79 6.21 1.67
CA TYR A 94 12.35 5.81 0.38
C TYR A 94 11.59 4.64 -0.25
N MET A 95 11.12 3.67 0.53
CA MET A 95 10.25 2.60 0.02
C MET A 95 8.94 3.15 -0.55
N THR A 96 8.34 4.13 0.13
CA THR A 96 7.16 4.85 -0.37
C THR A 96 7.49 5.57 -1.67
N ARG A 97 8.65 6.20 -1.76
CA ARG A 97 9.09 6.88 -2.98
C ARG A 97 9.29 5.94 -4.16
N VAL A 98 9.89 4.77 -3.94
CA VAL A 98 10.03 3.73 -4.97
C VAL A 98 8.65 3.28 -5.45
N LYS A 99 7.71 3.02 -4.54
CA LYS A 99 6.33 2.65 -4.89
C LYS A 99 5.64 3.72 -5.74
N GLU A 100 5.77 5.00 -5.38
CA GLU A 100 5.24 6.10 -6.19
C GLU A 100 5.82 6.13 -7.62
N LEU A 101 7.11 5.83 -7.79
CA LEU A 101 7.74 5.79 -9.10
C LEU A 101 7.19 4.63 -9.94
N GLU A 102 6.97 3.48 -9.34
CA GLU A 102 6.33 2.35 -10.00
C GLU A 102 4.89 2.65 -10.42
N ASP A 103 4.12 3.28 -9.53
CA ASP A 103 2.73 3.66 -9.81
C ASP A 103 2.66 4.72 -10.92
N LYS A 104 3.60 5.69 -10.94
CA LYS A 104 3.74 6.66 -12.03
C LYS A 104 4.06 6.00 -13.37
N LYS A 105 4.86 4.92 -13.37
CA LYS A 105 5.16 4.15 -14.59
C LYS A 105 3.90 3.47 -15.15
N LYS A 106 2.96 3.09 -14.28
CA LYS A 106 1.68 2.44 -14.62
C LYS A 106 0.55 3.44 -14.92
N ALA A 107 0.70 4.72 -14.57
CA ALA A 107 -0.36 5.71 -14.72
C ALA A 107 -0.74 5.96 -16.20
N PRO A 108 -2.04 6.18 -16.50
CA PRO A 108 -2.49 6.46 -17.86
C PRO A 108 -1.86 7.75 -18.39
N LYS A 109 -1.26 7.68 -19.58
CA LYS A 109 -0.62 8.82 -20.23
C LYS A 109 -1.63 9.54 -21.13
N LEU A 110 -1.74 10.86 -20.99
CA LEU A 110 -2.57 11.67 -21.88
C LEU A 110 -2.02 11.62 -23.32
N ASN A 111 -2.88 11.28 -24.28
CA ASN A 111 -2.51 11.32 -25.69
C ASN A 111 -2.43 12.79 -26.16
N LYS A 112 -1.22 13.34 -26.15
CA LYS A 112 -0.92 14.73 -26.52
C LYS A 112 -1.43 15.10 -27.92
N GLU A 113 -1.43 14.16 -28.86
CA GLU A 113 -1.87 14.42 -30.23
C GLU A 113 -3.39 14.60 -30.30
N VAL A 114 -4.12 13.68 -29.67
CA VAL A 114 -5.58 13.74 -29.58
C VAL A 114 -6.01 15.00 -28.83
N SER A 115 -5.38 15.33 -27.71
CA SER A 115 -5.66 16.57 -26.96
C SER A 115 -5.44 17.83 -27.82
N LYS A 116 -4.36 17.89 -28.62
CA LYS A 116 -4.13 19.01 -29.56
C LYS A 116 -5.25 19.11 -30.60
N ARG A 117 -5.73 17.99 -31.13
CA ARG A 117 -6.85 17.96 -32.09
C ARG A 117 -8.14 18.47 -31.45
N TYR A 118 -8.47 18.02 -30.23
CA TYR A 118 -9.63 18.53 -29.49
C TYR A 118 -9.58 20.04 -29.25
N VAL A 119 -8.43 20.55 -28.81
CA VAL A 119 -8.24 22.00 -28.57
C VAL A 119 -8.39 22.79 -29.87
N ARG A 120 -7.75 22.36 -30.97
CA ARG A 120 -7.90 23.03 -32.28
C ARG A 120 -9.33 23.01 -32.79
N ALA A 121 -10.03 21.88 -32.66
CA ALA A 121 -11.42 21.76 -33.07
C ALA A 121 -12.33 22.67 -32.23
N ALA A 122 -12.08 22.78 -30.92
CA ALA A 122 -12.82 23.68 -30.04
C ALA A 122 -12.58 25.16 -30.39
N LEU A 123 -11.33 25.56 -30.65
CA LEU A 123 -10.99 26.92 -31.06
C LEU A 123 -11.59 27.27 -32.43
N TRP A 124 -11.55 26.35 -33.38
CA TRP A 124 -12.16 26.53 -34.69
C TRP A 124 -13.70 26.67 -34.61
N LYS A 125 -14.36 25.92 -33.72
CA LYS A 125 -15.79 26.08 -33.46
C LYS A 125 -16.10 27.42 -32.78
N ALA A 126 -15.30 27.84 -31.81
CA ALA A 126 -15.46 29.13 -31.15
C ALA A 126 -15.27 30.31 -32.11
N ALA A 127 -14.32 30.21 -33.05
CA ALA A 127 -14.10 31.22 -34.08
C ALA A 127 -15.23 31.31 -35.12
N GLN A 128 -15.97 30.21 -35.34
CA GLN A 128 -17.17 30.22 -36.18
C GLN A 128 -18.40 30.79 -35.45
N HIS A 129 -18.39 30.78 -34.12
CA HIS A 129 -19.39 31.43 -33.27
C HIS A 129 -18.87 32.79 -32.79
N THR A 130 -18.70 33.76 -33.71
CA THR A 130 -18.49 35.17 -33.33
C THR A 130 -19.77 35.72 -32.67
N PRO A 131 -19.69 36.41 -31.52
CA PRO A 131 -20.85 36.85 -30.77
C PRO A 131 -21.46 38.10 -31.40
N GLU A 132 -22.50 37.93 -32.20
CA GLU A 132 -23.55 38.93 -32.30
C GLU A 132 -24.52 38.70 -31.13
N GLN A 133 -24.52 39.66 -30.19
CA GLN A 133 -25.46 39.91 -29.07
C GLN A 133 -24.99 39.58 -27.65
N GLY A 134 -24.95 40.66 -26.83
CA GLY A 134 -24.57 40.72 -25.41
C GLY A 134 -25.67 40.28 -24.42
N PRO A 135 -25.54 40.65 -23.13
CA PRO A 135 -25.72 39.74 -21.99
C PRO A 135 -27.16 39.61 -21.49
N SER A 136 -27.53 38.43 -20.97
CA SER A 136 -28.57 38.32 -19.94
C SER A 136 -28.41 37.03 -19.10
N PRO A 137 -28.47 37.11 -17.76
CA PRO A 137 -28.30 35.96 -16.88
C PRO A 137 -29.65 35.25 -16.70
N ARG A 138 -29.73 33.96 -16.99
CA ARG A 138 -30.79 33.13 -16.41
C ARG A 138 -30.34 31.69 -16.21
N ALA A 139 -29.90 31.43 -14.97
CA ALA A 139 -29.94 30.09 -14.42
C ALA A 139 -31.36 29.52 -14.63
N SER A 140 -31.43 28.46 -15.43
CA SER A 140 -32.63 27.63 -15.59
C SER A 140 -32.18 26.19 -15.37
N ILE A 141 -32.27 25.79 -14.10
CA ILE A 141 -32.36 24.38 -13.73
C ILE A 141 -33.65 23.86 -14.38
N SER A 142 -33.58 22.88 -15.29
CA SER A 142 -34.41 21.67 -15.27
C SER A 142 -34.18 20.78 -16.51
N SER A 143 -33.70 19.56 -16.25
CA SER A 143 -34.16 18.27 -16.78
C SER A 143 -34.74 18.14 -18.20
N ALA A 144 -34.12 17.30 -19.02
CA ALA A 144 -34.80 16.29 -19.86
C ALA A 144 -33.73 15.27 -20.33
N GLN A 145 -33.68 14.08 -19.75
CA GLN A 145 -34.37 12.88 -20.24
C GLN A 145 -34.06 12.56 -21.71
N THR A 146 -33.18 11.58 -21.83
CA THR A 146 -32.90 10.75 -23.00
C THR A 146 -34.13 9.95 -23.41
N SER A 147 -34.52 10.01 -24.67
CA SER A 147 -35.40 9.05 -25.32
C SER A 147 -34.64 8.40 -26.48
N ASP A 148 -34.17 7.18 -26.26
CA ASP A 148 -33.69 6.29 -27.31
C ASP A 148 -34.60 5.06 -27.38
N SER A 149 -34.82 4.58 -28.59
CA SER A 149 -35.83 3.59 -28.96
C SER A 149 -35.30 2.16 -28.82
N GLN A 150 -36.14 1.29 -28.23
CA GLN A 150 -36.05 -0.17 -28.07
C GLN A 150 -36.08 -0.96 -29.42
N PRO A 151 -35.97 -2.33 -29.51
CA PRO A 151 -36.28 -3.36 -28.48
C PRO A 151 -35.43 -4.68 -28.46
N SER A 152 -35.50 -5.41 -27.33
CA SER A 152 -35.53 -6.90 -27.34
C SER A 152 -36.01 -7.47 -25.98
N GLN A 153 -36.74 -8.59 -26.06
CA GLN A 153 -37.74 -9.12 -25.11
C GLN A 153 -37.22 -10.12 -24.04
N THR A 154 -38.13 -10.46 -23.11
CA THR A 154 -38.20 -11.62 -22.17
C THR A 154 -37.35 -11.50 -20.90
N SER A 155 -37.75 -11.90 -19.68
CA SER A 155 -38.94 -12.54 -19.10
C SER A 155 -38.87 -12.44 -17.55
N ASP A 156 -40.03 -12.27 -16.92
CA ASP A 156 -40.48 -12.82 -15.63
C ASP A 156 -39.93 -12.37 -14.23
N SER A 157 -40.90 -12.18 -13.32
CA SER A 157 -40.92 -12.42 -11.86
C SER A 157 -40.49 -11.35 -10.81
N GLN A 158 -41.51 -10.90 -10.05
CA GLN A 158 -41.66 -10.14 -8.78
C GLN A 158 -40.46 -9.77 -7.86
N PRO A 159 -40.55 -8.65 -7.09
CA PRO A 159 -39.79 -8.49 -5.85
C PRO A 159 -40.64 -8.66 -4.57
N SER A 160 -40.08 -9.40 -3.62
CA SER A 160 -40.59 -9.63 -2.26
C SER A 160 -40.36 -8.43 -1.33
N ARG A 161 -41.41 -8.11 -0.56
CA ARG A 161 -41.43 -7.19 0.58
C ARG A 161 -40.53 -7.71 1.71
N ARG A 162 -39.51 -6.95 2.12
CA ARG A 162 -38.71 -7.25 3.33
C ARG A 162 -39.20 -6.43 4.52
N GLU A 163 -39.56 -7.15 5.57
CA GLU A 163 -39.97 -6.67 6.90
C GLU A 163 -38.82 -6.02 7.67
N ASP A 164 -39.15 -4.94 8.37
CA ASP A 164 -38.32 -4.30 9.39
C ASP A 164 -38.64 -4.96 10.74
N LYS A 165 -37.64 -5.60 11.37
CA LYS A 165 -37.74 -6.18 12.72
C LYS A 165 -36.60 -5.68 13.60
N ARG A 166 -36.81 -4.52 14.23
CA ARG A 166 -36.09 -4.13 15.46
C ARG A 166 -36.70 -4.88 16.65
N LYS A 167 -36.01 -5.93 17.11
CA LYS A 167 -36.34 -6.64 18.36
C LYS A 167 -35.46 -6.12 19.50
N ARG A 168 -36.16 -5.69 20.54
CA ARG A 168 -35.70 -5.34 21.90
C ARG A 168 -34.86 -6.47 22.51
N LYS A 169 -33.85 -6.13 23.29
CA LYS A 169 -33.33 -7.01 24.35
C LYS A 169 -33.34 -6.22 25.66
N ARG A 170 -33.99 -6.82 26.65
CA ARG A 170 -34.27 -6.33 28.00
C ARG A 170 -33.32 -7.06 28.97
N ASP A 171 -32.80 -6.28 29.91
CA ASP A 171 -32.35 -6.55 31.29
C ASP A 171 -31.94 -7.98 31.68
N GLU A 172 -30.68 -8.13 32.10
CA GLU A 172 -30.28 -8.68 33.40
C GLU A 172 -28.90 -8.12 33.80
#